data_AF-A0A3A1N521-F1
#
_entry.id   AF-A0A3A1N521-F1
#
_cell.length_a   1.000
_cell.length_b   1.000
_cell.length_c   1.000
_cell.angle_alpha   90.00
_cell.angle_beta   90.00
_cell.angle_gamma   90.00
#
_symmetry.space_group_name_H-M   'P 1'
#
loop_
_entity.id
_entity.type
_entity.pdbx_description
1 polymer ?
#
loop_
_entity_poly.entity_id
_entity_poly.type
_entity_poly.pdbx_seq_one_letter_code
_entity_poly.pdbx_strand_id
1 'polypeptide(L)'
;MGYLAKTIQSINISSNQLVNLEDTEFENEFVVYSSDQIEARYVMSTSLMQRITRLKKKIGKAIMLSFKNNKLYFAVYHPYGFLRLNESKNLITSNALELLYEDIVKAIGIVEDLNLNTKIWKNVSTTKSV
;
A
#
# COMPACT_ATOMS: atom_id res chain seq x y z
N MET A 1 -4.91 13.28 -20.09
CA MET A 1 -5.09 13.93 -18.76
C MET A 1 -6.54 14.32 -18.47
N GLY A 2 -7.53 13.48 -18.79
CA GLY A 2 -8.93 13.87 -18.74
C GLY A 2 -9.82 12.69 -18.38
N TYR A 3 -10.91 12.98 -17.68
CA TYR A 3 -11.88 12.08 -17.04
C TYR A 3 -11.59 11.74 -15.58
N LEU A 4 -10.56 10.96 -15.23
CA LEU A 4 -10.32 10.57 -13.82
C LEU A 4 -10.04 11.78 -12.89
N ALA A 5 -9.25 12.75 -13.37
CA ALA A 5 -8.92 13.95 -12.59
C ALA A 5 -10.14 14.84 -12.26
N LYS A 6 -11.20 14.83 -13.10
CA LYS A 6 -12.43 15.59 -12.85
C LYS A 6 -13.38 14.84 -11.90
N THR A 7 -13.45 13.52 -12.01
CA THR A 7 -14.35 12.72 -11.17
C THR A 7 -13.87 12.66 -9.70
N ILE A 8 -12.55 12.69 -9.47
CA ILE A 8 -11.97 12.62 -8.11
C ILE A 8 -11.92 13.99 -7.41
N GLN A 9 -12.02 15.12 -8.14
CA GLN A 9 -12.23 16.44 -7.54
C GLN A 9 -13.49 16.53 -6.66
N SER A 10 -14.43 15.60 -6.81
CA SER A 10 -15.62 15.50 -5.94
C SER A 10 -15.33 14.91 -4.55
N ILE A 11 -14.18 14.26 -4.35
CA ILE A 11 -13.70 13.89 -3.02
C ILE A 11 -13.12 15.16 -2.41
N ASN A 12 -13.90 15.78 -1.51
CA ASN A 12 -13.55 17.02 -0.84
C ASN A 12 -12.43 16.80 0.20
N ILE A 13 -11.20 16.55 -0.27
CA ILE A 13 -9.99 16.53 0.55
C ILE A 13 -9.58 17.99 0.75
N SER A 14 -10.38 18.73 1.52
CA SER A 14 -10.37 20.20 1.62
C SER A 14 -9.02 20.86 1.98
N SER A 15 -7.99 20.08 2.38
CA SER A 15 -6.64 20.57 2.68
C SER A 15 -5.54 20.09 1.73
N ASN A 16 -5.82 19.16 0.80
CA ASN A 16 -4.77 18.53 -0.02
C ASN A 16 -4.89 18.93 -1.48
N GLN A 17 -3.73 19.13 -2.09
CA GLN A 17 -3.57 19.54 -3.47
C GLN A 17 -3.17 18.34 -4.35
N LEU A 18 -3.58 18.36 -5.61
CA LEU A 18 -3.15 17.39 -6.62
C LEU A 18 -1.64 17.53 -6.87
N VAL A 19 -0.90 16.44 -6.79
CA VAL A 19 0.54 16.38 -7.07
C VAL A 19 0.77 15.61 -8.36
N ASN A 20 1.40 16.24 -9.35
CA ASN A 20 1.87 15.55 -10.55
C ASN A 20 3.30 15.03 -10.32
N LEU A 21 3.52 13.75 -10.57
CA LEU A 21 4.81 13.07 -10.47
C LEU A 21 5.39 12.73 -11.86
N GLU A 22 6.67 12.38 -11.87
CA GLU A 22 7.44 12.21 -13.12
C GLU A 22 7.32 10.81 -13.75
N ASP A 23 6.81 9.81 -12.99
CA ASP A 23 6.67 8.44 -13.48
C ASP A 23 5.32 8.25 -14.20
N THR A 24 5.37 8.27 -15.53
CA THR A 24 4.19 8.13 -16.40
C THR A 24 3.42 6.84 -16.15
N GLU A 25 4.11 5.73 -15.83
CA GLU A 25 3.44 4.45 -15.59
C GLU A 25 2.62 4.50 -14.30
N PHE A 26 3.17 5.13 -13.26
CA PHE A 26 2.48 5.38 -12.00
C PHE A 26 1.30 6.35 -12.16
N GLU A 27 1.48 7.47 -12.85
CA GLU A 27 0.43 8.49 -13.07
C GLU A 27 -0.77 7.96 -13.88
N ASN A 28 -0.57 6.92 -14.70
CA ASN A 28 -1.68 6.24 -15.37
C ASN A 28 -2.56 5.43 -14.40
N GLU A 29 -1.98 5.00 -13.28
CA GLU A 29 -2.60 4.08 -12.33
C GLU A 29 -3.08 4.75 -11.04
N PHE A 30 -2.51 5.90 -10.69
CA PHE A 30 -2.72 6.59 -9.41
C PHE A 30 -2.90 8.09 -9.59
N VAL A 31 -3.69 8.68 -8.68
CA VAL A 31 -3.81 10.13 -8.50
C VAL A 31 -3.31 10.44 -7.09
N VAL A 32 -2.40 11.41 -6.96
CA VAL A 32 -1.75 11.73 -5.68
C VAL A 32 -2.24 13.06 -5.13
N TYR A 33 -2.61 13.07 -3.86
CA TYR A 33 -3.00 14.26 -3.11
C TYR A 33 -2.09 14.44 -1.91
N SER A 34 -1.60 15.66 -1.68
CA SER A 34 -0.76 16.00 -0.53
C SER A 34 -1.05 17.39 0.00
N SER A 35 -0.86 17.61 1.30
CA SER A 35 -0.82 18.94 1.90
C SER A 35 0.48 19.70 1.57
N ASP A 36 1.54 18.98 1.19
CA ASP A 36 2.84 19.53 0.80
C ASP A 36 3.36 18.85 -0.48
N GLN A 37 3.51 19.66 -1.53
CA GLN A 37 3.99 19.25 -2.85
C GLN A 37 5.46 18.79 -2.83
N ILE A 38 6.29 19.40 -2.00
CA ILE A 38 7.71 19.10 -1.89
C ILE A 38 7.87 17.77 -1.15
N GLU A 39 7.24 17.65 0.02
CA GLU A 39 7.26 16.42 0.81
C GLU A 39 6.77 15.21 -0.01
N ALA A 40 5.70 15.39 -0.79
CA ALA A 40 5.17 14.33 -1.65
C ALA A 40 6.23 13.79 -2.63
N ARG A 41 7.02 14.65 -3.27
CA ARG A 41 8.08 14.22 -4.22
C ARG A 41 9.26 13.57 -3.51
N TYR A 42 9.57 13.99 -2.29
CA TYR A 42 10.58 13.33 -1.47
C TYR A 42 10.16 11.92 -1.04
N VAL A 43 8.90 11.74 -0.61
CA VAL A 43 8.36 10.43 -0.24
C VAL A 43 8.22 9.54 -1.48
N MET A 44 7.66 10.08 -2.56
CA MET A 44 7.39 9.38 -3.81
C MET A 44 8.61 9.33 -4.73
N SER A 45 9.71 8.75 -4.25
CA SER A 45 10.86 8.45 -5.11
C SER A 45 10.44 7.58 -6.31
N THR A 46 11.13 7.72 -7.45
CA THR A 46 10.90 6.89 -8.65
C THR A 46 10.90 5.40 -8.33
N SER A 47 11.81 4.96 -7.46
CA SER A 47 11.87 3.55 -7.05
C SER A 47 10.61 3.09 -6.32
N LEU A 48 10.02 3.95 -5.48
CA LEU A 48 8.81 3.63 -4.72
C LEU A 48 7.58 3.62 -5.64
N MET A 49 7.46 4.59 -6.53
CA MET A 49 6.42 4.63 -7.56
C MET A 49 6.40 3.32 -8.36
N GLN A 50 7.55 2.89 -8.87
CA GLN A 50 7.67 1.64 -9.61
C GLN A 50 7.29 0.40 -8.78
N ARG A 51 7.69 0.35 -7.50
CA ARG A 51 7.30 -0.76 -6.60
C ARG A 51 5.79 -0.79 -6.39
N ILE A 52 5.17 0.36 -6.15
CA ILE A 52 3.71 0.47 -5.99
C ILE A 52 2.98 0.04 -7.27
N THR A 53 3.44 0.50 -8.44
CA THR A 53 2.84 0.12 -9.74
C THR A 53 2.94 -1.37 -10.00
N ARG A 54 4.11 -1.99 -9.76
CA ARG A 54 4.28 -3.45 -9.86
C ARG A 54 3.41 -4.20 -8.87
N LEU A 55 3.31 -3.71 -7.64
CA LEU A 55 2.44 -4.31 -6.62
C LEU A 55 0.97 -4.26 -7.02
N LYS A 56 0.49 -3.12 -7.54
CA LYS A 56 -0.89 -2.99 -8.06
C LYS A 56 -1.18 -4.04 -9.12
N LYS A 57 -0.26 -4.19 -10.09
CA LYS A 57 -0.37 -5.18 -11.17
C LYS A 57 -0.39 -6.61 -10.64
N LYS A 58 0.48 -6.93 -9.66
CA LYS A 58 0.55 -8.24 -9.00
C LYS A 58 -0.74 -8.56 -8.22
N ILE A 59 -1.30 -7.59 -7.51
CA ILE A 59 -2.54 -7.76 -6.75
C ILE A 59 -3.76 -7.89 -7.67
N GLY A 60 -3.77 -7.18 -8.81
CA GLY A 60 -4.86 -7.23 -9.78
C GLY A 60 -6.18 -6.64 -9.27
N LYS A 61 -6.14 -5.82 -8.21
CA LYS A 61 -7.30 -5.15 -7.60
C LYS A 61 -6.98 -3.68 -7.33
N ALA A 62 -8.02 -2.89 -7.07
CA ALA A 62 -7.85 -1.52 -6.61
C ALA A 62 -7.12 -1.49 -5.25
N ILE A 63 -6.10 -0.64 -5.16
CA ILE A 63 -5.34 -0.38 -3.93
C ILE A 63 -5.29 1.11 -3.64
N MET A 64 -5.23 1.46 -2.36
CA MET A 64 -5.05 2.82 -1.87
C MET A 64 -3.90 2.85 -0.87
N LEU A 65 -3.13 3.94 -0.90
CA LEU A 65 -2.00 4.16 -0.01
C LEU A 65 -2.12 5.54 0.64
N SER A 66 -1.72 5.65 1.90
CA SER A 66 -1.58 6.93 2.59
C SER A 66 -0.34 6.95 3.47
N PHE A 67 0.44 8.01 3.34
CA PHE A 67 1.61 8.26 4.19
C PHE A 67 1.22 9.34 5.20
N LYS A 68 1.27 9.00 6.49
CA LYS A 68 0.93 9.94 7.58
C LYS A 68 1.64 9.54 8.86
N ASN A 69 2.19 10.52 9.59
CA ASN A 69 2.82 10.33 10.90
C ASN A 69 3.83 9.17 10.91
N ASN A 70 4.71 9.13 9.90
CA ASN A 70 5.74 8.10 9.73
C ASN A 70 5.17 6.67 9.58
N LYS A 71 3.91 6.54 9.15
CA LYS A 71 3.25 5.26 8.86
C LYS A 71 2.78 5.23 7.41
N LEU A 72 2.91 4.05 6.80
CA LEU A 72 2.24 3.72 5.55
C LEU A 72 0.96 2.95 5.88
N TYR A 73 -0.17 3.50 5.48
CA TYR A 73 -1.45 2.82 5.44
C TYR A 73 -1.66 2.25 4.05
N PHE A 74 -2.04 0.98 3.99
CA PHE A 74 -2.26 0.25 2.74
C PHE A 74 -3.64 -0.39 2.79
N ALA A 75 -4.45 -0.14 1.78
CA ALA A 75 -5.78 -0.73 1.64
C ALA A 75 -5.89 -1.43 0.29
N VAL A 76 -6.45 -2.64 0.32
CA VAL A 76 -6.78 -3.44 -0.87
C VAL A 76 -8.26 -3.72 -0.82
N TYR A 77 -8.93 -3.58 -1.97
CA TYR A 77 -10.31 -4.00 -2.07
C TYR A 77 -10.43 -5.52 -1.87
N HIS A 78 -11.12 -5.95 -0.82
CA HIS A 78 -11.33 -7.35 -0.48
C HIS A 78 -12.80 -7.62 -0.13
N PRO A 79 -13.66 -8.02 -1.10
CA PRO A 79 -15.11 -8.10 -0.90
C PRO A 79 -15.52 -9.12 0.17
N TYR A 80 -14.70 -10.16 0.39
CA TYR A 80 -14.95 -11.21 1.37
C TYR A 80 -14.21 -10.99 2.70
N GLY A 81 -13.55 -9.83 2.85
CA GLY A 81 -12.73 -9.46 4.02
C GLY A 81 -11.36 -10.13 4.06
N PHE A 82 -10.40 -9.47 4.70
CA PHE A 82 -9.00 -9.89 4.82
C PHE A 82 -8.75 -10.44 6.22
N LEU A 83 -7.98 -11.54 6.33
CA LEU A 83 -7.73 -12.25 7.59
C LEU A 83 -9.02 -12.72 8.27
N ARG A 84 -10.03 -13.09 7.47
CA ARG A 84 -11.32 -13.55 7.98
C ARG A 84 -11.45 -15.06 7.84
N LEU A 85 -11.89 -15.69 8.92
CA LEU A 85 -12.43 -17.04 8.86
C LEU A 85 -13.87 -16.95 8.37
N ASN A 86 -14.24 -17.84 7.45
CA ASN A 86 -15.63 -17.94 7.04
C ASN A 86 -16.40 -18.68 8.15
N GLU A 87 -17.25 -17.95 8.89
CA GLU A 87 -18.01 -18.47 10.03
C GLU A 87 -18.97 -19.60 9.66
N SER A 88 -19.38 -19.68 8.38
CA SER A 88 -20.24 -20.77 7.88
C SER A 88 -19.49 -22.03 7.46
N LYS A 89 -18.15 -22.01 7.46
CA LYS A 89 -17.31 -23.16 7.09
C LYS A 89 -16.72 -23.85 8.32
N ASN A 90 -16.73 -25.17 8.32
CA ASN A 90 -16.04 -25.97 9.34
C ASN A 90 -14.51 -25.82 9.21
N LEU A 91 -13.83 -25.50 10.31
CA LEU A 91 -12.38 -25.23 10.28
C LEU A 91 -11.49 -26.46 10.02
N ILE A 92 -12.01 -27.66 10.27
CA ILE A 92 -11.26 -28.93 10.13
C ILE A 92 -11.42 -29.50 8.72
N THR A 93 -12.64 -29.43 8.15
CA THR A 93 -12.94 -30.09 6.88
C THR A 93 -12.95 -29.14 5.68
N SER A 94 -12.87 -27.83 5.89
CA SER A 94 -12.82 -26.84 4.82
C SER A 94 -11.43 -26.24 4.62
N ASN A 95 -11.27 -25.44 3.57
CA ASN A 95 -10.05 -24.67 3.29
C ASN A 95 -9.93 -23.35 4.08
N ALA A 96 -10.67 -23.17 5.18
CA ALA A 96 -10.69 -21.91 5.92
C ALA A 96 -9.30 -21.51 6.45
N LEU A 97 -8.52 -22.46 6.96
CA LEU A 97 -7.16 -22.20 7.46
C LEU A 97 -6.17 -21.92 6.32
N GLU A 98 -6.31 -22.59 5.18
CA GLU A 98 -5.48 -22.35 4.01
C GLU A 98 -5.68 -20.93 3.45
N LEU A 99 -6.94 -20.48 3.35
CA LEU A 99 -7.26 -19.10 2.94
C LEU A 99 -6.71 -18.06 3.92
N LEU A 100 -6.77 -18.32 5.23
CA LEU A 100 -6.19 -17.43 6.24
C LEU A 100 -4.65 -17.38 6.12
N TYR A 101 -4.02 -18.53 5.92
CA TYR A 101 -2.58 -18.62 5.69
C TYR A 101 -2.18 -17.82 4.44
N GLU A 102 -2.91 -17.97 3.35
CA GLU A 102 -2.68 -17.18 2.13
C GLU A 102 -2.79 -15.67 2.39
N ASP A 103 -3.77 -15.22 3.17
CA ASP A 103 -3.92 -13.81 3.51
C ASP A 103 -2.69 -13.28 4.27
N ILE A 104 -2.17 -14.06 5.24
CA ILE A 104 -0.95 -13.72 5.98
C ILE A 104 0.25 -13.64 5.04
N VAL A 105 0.44 -14.63 4.17
CA VAL A 105 1.52 -14.66 3.19
C VAL A 105 1.43 -13.47 2.22
N LYS A 106 0.23 -13.12 1.74
CA LYS A 106 0.00 -11.93 0.91
C LYS A 106 0.35 -10.65 1.67
N ALA A 107 -0.01 -10.54 2.94
CA ALA A 107 0.35 -9.40 3.80
C ALA A 107 1.86 -9.22 3.87
N ILE A 108 2.59 -10.30 4.15
CA ILE A 108 4.05 -10.30 4.25
C ILE A 108 4.68 -9.95 2.89
N GLY A 109 4.16 -10.52 1.80
CA GLY A 109 4.60 -10.21 0.45
C GLY A 109 4.48 -8.73 0.08
N ILE A 110 3.44 -8.03 0.55
CA ILE A 110 3.31 -6.57 0.36
C ILE A 110 4.47 -5.81 1.04
N VAL A 111 4.86 -6.23 2.24
CA VAL A 111 5.98 -5.61 2.99
C VAL A 111 7.30 -5.78 2.23
N GLU A 112 7.51 -6.95 1.64
CA GLU A 112 8.67 -7.27 0.81
C GLU A 112 8.66 -6.51 -0.52
N ASP A 113 7.53 -6.55 -1.26
CA ASP A 113 7.36 -5.90 -2.57
C ASP A 113 7.55 -4.37 -2.47
N LEU A 114 7.14 -3.75 -1.36
CA LEU A 114 7.36 -2.32 -1.10
C LEU A 114 8.72 -2.01 -0.46
N ASN A 115 9.47 -3.03 -0.07
CA ASN A 115 10.78 -2.94 0.57
C ASN A 115 10.76 -2.10 1.87
N LEU A 116 9.77 -2.35 2.73
CA LEU A 116 9.57 -1.58 3.98
C LEU A 116 10.53 -1.99 5.10
N ASN A 117 11.16 -3.16 4.99
CA ASN A 117 12.01 -3.75 6.05
C ASN A 117 13.46 -3.20 6.11
N THR A 118 13.82 -2.22 5.29
CA THR A 118 15.22 -1.83 5.02
C THR A 118 15.97 -1.15 6.17
N LYS A 119 15.30 -0.73 7.25
CA LYS A 119 15.94 0.02 8.36
C LYS A 119 15.57 -0.45 9.77
N ILE A 120 14.73 -1.47 9.93
CA ILE A 120 14.25 -1.90 11.25
C ILE A 120 15.36 -2.56 12.08
N TRP A 121 16.33 -3.19 11.43
CA TRP A 121 17.38 -3.98 12.08
C TRP A 121 18.73 -3.26 12.27
N LYS A 122 18.89 -2.01 11.80
CA LYS A 122 20.17 -1.30 11.93
C LYS A 122 20.51 -0.88 13.37
N ASN A 123 19.55 -0.93 14.29
CA ASN A 123 19.73 -0.47 15.68
C ASN A 123 19.94 -1.60 16.69
N VAL A 124 19.99 -2.87 16.27
CA VAL A 124 20.41 -3.97 17.17
C VAL A 124 21.91 -4.19 17.00
N SER A 125 22.69 -3.14 17.30
CA SER A 125 24.11 -3.30 17.57
C SER A 125 24.22 -3.76 19.03
N THR A 126 24.42 -5.05 19.21
CA THR A 126 24.67 -5.71 20.49
C THR A 126 25.68 -4.92 21.33
N THR A 127 25.20 -4.15 22.29
CA THR A 127 26.03 -3.69 23.41
C THR A 127 26.18 -4.90 24.34
N LYS A 128 27.16 -5.76 24.05
CA LYS A 128 27.71 -6.60 25.11
C LYS A 128 28.47 -5.66 26.04
N SER A 129 27.79 -5.26 27.11
CA SER A 129 28.40 -4.67 28.29
C SER A 129 28.45 -5.74 29.36
N VAL A 130 29.64 -5.85 29.95
CA VAL A 130 30.11 -6.75 31.03
C VAL A 130 30.57 -8.13 30.56
#